data_AF-A0A967VVE5-F1
#
_entry.id   AF-A0A967VVE5-F1
#
_cell.length_a   1.000
_cell.length_b   1.000
_cell.length_c   1.000
_cell.angle_alpha   90.00
_cell.angle_beta   90.00
_cell.angle_gamma   90.00
#
_symmetry.space_group_name_H-M   'P 1'
#
loop_
_entity.id
_entity.type
_entity.pdbx_description
1 polymer ?
#
loop_
_entity_poly.entity_id
_entity_poly.type
_entity_poly.pdbx_seq_one_letter_code
_entity_poly.pdbx_strand_id
1 'polypeptide(L)' 'MNMDYEYFMTKDLNRYAGNRVIIAKEKVVAHGPRTRMKEMLQQARKDCPKESLFIAKV' A
#
# COMPACT_ATOMS: atom_id res chain seq x y z
N MET A 1 12.13 7.37 -19.41
CA MET A 1 12.18 6.44 -18.27
C MET A 1 10.89 6.58 -17.49
N ASN A 2 9.84 5.82 -17.84
CA ASN A 2 8.59 5.76 -17.07
C ASN A 2 8.56 4.42 -16.35
N MET A 3 9.24 4.38 -15.20
CA MET A 3 9.26 3.21 -14.32
C MET A 3 7.97 3.20 -13.46
N ASP A 4 7.30 2.05 -13.45
CA ASP A 4 6.54 1.50 -12.32
C ASP A 4 5.13 2.02 -11.96
N TYR A 5 4.29 2.41 -12.93
CA TYR A 5 2.84 2.60 -12.65
C TYR A 5 1.93 1.45 -13.14
N GLU A 6 2.38 0.60 -14.07
CA GLU A 6 1.50 -0.41 -14.69
C GLU A 6 1.18 -1.62 -13.79
N TYR A 7 1.95 -1.88 -12.73
CA TYR A 7 1.73 -3.08 -11.92
C TYR A 7 0.57 -2.95 -10.89
N PHE A 8 0.11 -1.74 -10.60
CA PHE A 8 -1.03 -1.52 -9.69
C PHE A 8 -2.40 -1.57 -10.40
N MET A 9 -2.46 -1.77 -11.72
CA MET A 9 -3.68 -1.61 -12.54
C MET A 9 -4.67 -2.78 -12.52
N THR A 10 -4.38 -3.93 -11.92
CA THR A 10 -5.32 -5.08 -11.95
C THR A 10 -6.28 -5.16 -10.77
N LYS A 11 -6.08 -4.35 -9.72
CA LYS A 11 -6.97 -4.30 -8.54
C LYS A 11 -7.70 -2.97 -8.55
N ASP A 12 -9.03 -3.01 -8.51
CA ASP A 12 -9.83 -1.80 -8.32
C ASP A 12 -9.45 -1.13 -6.98
N LEU A 13 -8.71 -0.02 -7.09
CA LEU A 13 -8.28 0.81 -5.98
C LEU A 13 -9.27 1.93 -5.67
N ASN A 14 -10.36 2.10 -6.44
CA ASN A 14 -11.34 3.18 -6.22
C ASN A 14 -11.92 3.14 -4.81
N ARG A 15 -12.08 1.94 -4.22
CA ARG A 15 -12.50 1.77 -2.82
C ARG A 15 -11.55 2.37 -1.77
N TYR A 16 -10.33 2.72 -2.16
CA TYR A 16 -9.32 3.34 -1.31
C TYR A 16 -9.08 4.81 -1.65
N ALA A 17 -9.89 5.42 -2.52
CA ALA A 17 -9.74 6.82 -2.90
C ALA A 17 -9.67 7.75 -1.67
N GLY A 18 -8.67 8.62 -1.62
CA GLY A 18 -8.42 9.54 -0.51
C GLY A 18 -7.65 8.92 0.66
N ASN A 19 -7.40 7.61 0.64
CA ASN A 19 -6.54 6.93 1.59
C ASN A 19 -5.13 6.71 1.04
N ARG A 20 -4.21 6.38 1.94
CA ARG A 20 -2.96 5.75 1.59
C ARG A 20 -3.09 4.24 1.73
N VAL A 21 -2.42 3.53 0.84
CA VAL A 21 -2.36 2.07 0.84
C VAL A 21 -0.91 1.63 1.05
N ILE A 22 -0.72 0.54 1.80
CA ILE A 22 0.55 -0.15 1.96
C ILE A 22 0.44 -1.46 1.21
N ILE A 23 1.44 -1.72 0.36
CA ILE A 23 1.44 -2.82 -0.58
C ILE A 23 2.68 -3.68 -0.32
N ALA A 24 2.45 -4.99 -0.18
CA ALA A 24 3.48 -6.00 -0.04
C ALA A 24 3.13 -7.16 -0.98
N LYS A 25 4.10 -7.73 -1.69
CA LYS A 25 3.87 -8.78 -2.70
C LYS A 25 2.68 -8.47 -3.63
N GLU A 26 2.62 -7.24 -4.14
CA GLU A 26 1.60 -6.85 -5.11
C GLU A 26 0.15 -6.89 -4.54
N LYS A 27 0.02 -6.94 -3.22
CA LYS A 27 -1.28 -6.93 -2.50
C LYS A 27 -1.32 -5.78 -1.50
N VAL A 28 -2.47 -5.11 -1.44
CA VAL A 28 -2.74 -4.13 -0.38
C VAL A 28 -2.85 -4.88 0.95
N VAL A 29 -1.92 -4.62 1.87
CA VAL A 29 -1.88 -5.24 3.21
C VAL A 29 -2.42 -4.32 4.29
N ALA A 30 -2.43 -3.01 4.06
CA ALA A 30 -3.08 -2.03 4.93
C ALA A 30 -3.54 -0.80 4.14
N HIS A 31 -4.58 -0.12 4.61
CA HIS A 31 -5.04 1.14 4.03
C HIS A 31 -5.62 2.07 5.10
N GLY A 32 -5.57 3.37 4.85
CA GLY A 32 -6.15 4.36 5.76
C GLY A 32 -5.63 5.78 5.54
N PRO A 33 -6.12 6.74 6.33
CA PRO A 33 -5.70 8.13 6.24
C PRO A 33 -4.23 8.29 6.64
N ARG A 34 -3.60 9.39 6.19
CA ARG A 34 -2.20 9.71 6.52
C ARG A 34 -1.92 9.69 8.02
N THR A 35 -2.89 10.07 8.84
CA THR A 35 -2.78 10.11 10.31
C THR A 35 -2.51 8.74 10.93
N ARG A 36 -2.93 7.64 10.30
CA ARG A 36 -2.73 6.26 10.77
C ARG A 36 -1.55 5.54 10.11
N MET A 37 -0.73 6.26 9.34
CA MET A 37 0.36 5.65 8.56
C MET A 37 1.38 4.88 9.41
N LYS A 38 1.71 5.39 10.60
CA LYS A 38 2.67 4.74 11.51
C LYS A 38 2.15 3.38 12.00
N GLU A 39 0.88 3.32 12.38
CA GLU A 39 0.21 2.10 12.84
C GLU A 39 0.09 1.09 11.69
N MET A 40 -0.37 1.56 10.52
CA MET A 40 -0.47 0.74 9.32
C MET A 40 0.89 0.14 8.91
N LEU A 41 1.98 0.92 8.98
CA LEU A 41 3.33 0.44 8.67
C LEU A 41 3.82 -0.59 9.69
N GLN A 42 3.57 -0.37 10.98
CA GLN A 42 3.93 -1.35 12.01
C GLN A 42 3.17 -2.66 11.81
N GLN A 43 1.87 -2.60 11.52
CA GLN A 43 1.06 -3.78 11.26
C GLN A 43 1.54 -4.51 10.00
N ALA A 44 1.76 -3.78 8.90
CA ALA A 44 2.27 -4.35 7.65
C ALA A 44 3.66 -5.00 7.83
N ARG A 45 4.53 -4.44 8.67
CA ARG A 45 5.83 -5.06 9.00
C ARG A 45 5.70 -6.32 9.87
N LYS A 46 4.71 -6.38 10.77
CA LYS A 46 4.43 -7.59 11.55
C LYS A 46 3.88 -8.70 10.65
N ASP A 47 2.97 -8.33 9.75
CA ASP A 47 2.31 -9.28 8.85
C ASP A 47 3.23 -9.73 7.71
N CYS A 48 4.17 -8.87 7.30
CA CYS A 48 5.12 -9.12 6.21
C CYS A 48 6.56 -8.72 6.60
N PRO A 49 7.21 -9.43 7.54
CA PRO A 49 8.50 -9.01 8.14
C PRO A 49 9.71 -9.08 7.21
N LYS A 50 9.58 -9.71 6.04
CA LYS A 50 10.67 -9.90 5.07
C LYS A 50 10.39 -9.26 3.70
N GLU A 51 9.26 -8.56 3.57
CA GLU A 51 8.81 -8.03 2.29
C GLU A 51 9.13 -6.54 2.16
N SER A 52 9.38 -6.13 0.92
CA SER A 52 9.45 -4.70 0.60
C SER A 52 8.04 -4.11 0.65
N LEU A 53 7.87 -3.12 1.51
CA LEU A 53 6.61 -2.40 1.67
C LEU A 53 6.63 -1.14 0.81
N PHE A 54 5.64 -1.01 -0.08
CA PHE A 54 5.42 0.17 -0.89
C PHE A 54 4.24 0.96 -0.35
N ILE A 55 4.34 2.29 -0.35
CA ILE A 55 3.27 3.17 0.12
C ILE A 55 2.82 4.01 -1.06
N ALA A 56 1.55 3.91 -1.43
CA ALA A 56 0.95 4.72 -2.48
C ALA A 56 -0.19 5.59 -1.91
N LYS A 57 -0.39 6.76 -2.50
CA LYS A 57 -1.60 7.57 -2.30
C LYS A 57 -2.54 7.21 -3.44
N VAL A 58 -3.77 6.83 -3.09
CA VAL A 58 -4.85 6.60 -4.05
C VAL A 58 -5.72 7.85 -4.14
#